data_AF-A0A955Z3X5-F1
#
_entry.id   AF-A0A955Z3X5-F1
#
_cell.length_a   1.000
_cell.length_b   1.000
_cell.length_c   1.000
_cell.angle_alpha   90.00
_cell.angle_beta   90.00
_cell.angle_gamma   90.00
#
_symmetry.space_group_name_H-M   'P 1'
#
loop_
_entity.id
_entity.type
_entity.pdbx_description
1 polymer ?
#
loop_
_entity_poly.entity_id
_entity_poly.type
_entity_poly.pdbx_seq_one_letter_code
_entity_poly.pdbx_strand_id
1 'polypeptide(L)'
;RLGGVPIGTVGDEVMRKARTLDEAEKILRAHQPIGCWTYLVADGKSKDVLAFEQNPDRMVAIRSNEGEHTFGYANIYLDRELGDTEVDLYGSYWRHNHGRHVRANALLRERHGDLDAAGMAAIIGHTGDARCRVRDSIAMVLTVGSVVFRPEDGAAWVGDGEAPTSHGTFLPFDLRAGGYAPELGAFDGARERDPAALRAFEQFRLAYVAYTDDGDLTRARAALSLACELQPREALYHAALGLLSLNDGDTHAAHQKLGEAIALGHPDEERVAAMHLWRGRALDVLGRRHDATRDYRRVLSLKADPPVRAAALRDLTKPYAAKRAKKVHVDLALVDVVSP
;
A
#
# COMPACT_ATOMS: atom_id res chain seq x y z
N ARG A 1 19.46 -14.00 18.92
CA ARG A 1 20.32 -14.03 17.71
C ARG A 1 19.39 -14.37 16.55
N LEU A 2 19.30 -13.51 15.52
CA LEU A 2 18.58 -13.87 14.30
C LEU A 2 19.42 -14.96 13.61
N GLY A 3 18.94 -16.20 13.64
CA GLY A 3 19.70 -17.39 13.21
C GLY A 3 19.53 -17.79 11.76
N GLY A 4 18.81 -16.99 10.96
CA GLY A 4 18.51 -17.29 9.56
C GLY A 4 19.42 -16.57 8.57
N VAL A 5 19.33 -16.99 7.31
CA VAL A 5 20.06 -16.41 6.18
C VAL A 5 19.33 -15.16 5.67
N PRO A 6 20.04 -14.05 5.43
CA PRO A 6 19.42 -12.83 4.91
C PRO A 6 18.70 -13.07 3.57
N ILE A 7 17.49 -12.55 3.47
CA ILE A 7 16.60 -12.69 2.29
C ILE A 7 17.27 -12.34 0.96
N GLY A 8 18.05 -11.26 0.92
CA GLY A 8 18.78 -10.84 -0.28
C GLY A 8 19.92 -11.78 -0.69
N THR A 9 20.55 -12.47 0.27
CA THR A 9 21.62 -13.44 -0.02
C THR A 9 21.06 -14.68 -0.73
N VAL A 10 19.91 -15.19 -0.25
CA VAL A 10 19.26 -16.34 -0.89
C VAL A 10 18.74 -15.95 -2.28
N GLY A 11 18.18 -14.75 -2.44
CA GLY A 11 17.74 -14.24 -3.74
C GLY A 11 18.88 -14.10 -4.75
N ASP A 12 20.04 -13.57 -4.35
CA ASP A 12 21.24 -13.52 -5.20
C ASP A 12 21.72 -14.91 -5.61
N GLU A 13 21.70 -15.87 -4.70
CA GLU A 13 22.08 -17.26 -5.02
C GLU A 13 21.14 -17.88 -6.06
N VAL A 14 19.82 -17.71 -5.91
CA VAL A 14 18.84 -18.15 -6.90
C VAL A 14 19.14 -17.52 -8.26
N MET A 15 19.31 -16.20 -8.33
CA MET A 15 19.57 -15.49 -9.59
C MET A 15 20.87 -15.93 -10.28
N ARG A 16 21.92 -16.28 -9.52
CA ARG A 16 23.22 -16.71 -10.09
C ARG A 16 23.25 -18.17 -10.50
N LYS A 17 22.57 -19.04 -9.75
CA LYS A 17 22.79 -20.50 -9.83
C LYS A 17 21.62 -21.25 -10.45
N ALA A 18 20.38 -20.84 -10.21
CA ALA A 18 19.22 -21.58 -10.71
C ALA A 18 19.08 -21.45 -12.24
N ARG A 19 18.85 -22.56 -12.91
CA ARG A 19 18.53 -22.63 -14.35
C ARG A 19 17.08 -23.08 -14.61
N THR A 20 16.40 -23.58 -13.59
CA THR A 20 15.00 -23.99 -13.62
C THR A 20 14.30 -23.59 -12.32
N LEU A 21 12.96 -23.60 -12.30
CA LEU A 21 12.19 -23.38 -11.08
C LEU A 21 12.44 -24.45 -10.01
N ASP A 22 12.74 -25.69 -10.40
CA ASP A 22 13.08 -26.78 -9.47
C ASP A 22 14.42 -26.53 -8.77
N GLU A 23 15.41 -26.03 -9.51
CA GLU A 23 16.70 -25.63 -8.93
C GLU A 23 16.54 -24.41 -8.00
N ALA A 24 15.71 -23.44 -8.39
CA ALA A 24 15.38 -22.30 -7.54
C ALA A 24 14.73 -22.75 -6.23
N GLU A 25 13.72 -23.61 -6.30
CA GLU A 25 13.06 -24.19 -5.11
C GLU A 25 14.05 -24.96 -4.23
N LYS A 26 14.94 -25.77 -4.83
CA LYS A 26 15.97 -26.51 -4.08
C LYS A 26 16.91 -25.57 -3.33
N ILE A 27 17.36 -24.48 -3.96
CA ILE A 27 18.18 -23.46 -3.31
C ILE A 27 17.41 -22.82 -2.15
N LEU A 28 16.16 -22.42 -2.37
CA LEU A 28 15.33 -21.77 -1.35
C LEU A 28 15.12 -22.68 -0.12
N ARG A 29 14.83 -23.98 -0.35
CA ARG A 29 14.67 -24.97 0.73
C ARG A 29 15.94 -25.29 1.51
N ALA A 30 17.11 -25.02 0.95
CA ALA A 30 18.39 -25.33 1.59
C ALA A 30 18.79 -24.32 2.69
N HIS A 31 18.04 -23.22 2.84
CA HIS A 31 18.38 -22.13 3.75
C HIS A 31 17.41 -22.04 4.93
N GLN A 32 17.90 -21.61 6.09
CA GLN A 32 17.04 -21.28 7.23
C GLN A 32 16.48 -19.85 7.08
N PRO A 33 15.15 -19.62 7.06
CA PRO A 33 14.57 -18.30 6.94
C PRO A 33 14.88 -17.42 8.15
N ILE A 34 15.17 -16.14 7.91
CA ILE A 34 15.35 -15.14 8.99
C ILE A 34 14.02 -14.56 9.49
N GLY A 35 12.96 -14.65 8.69
CA GLY A 35 11.64 -14.11 8.97
C GLY A 35 10.65 -14.42 7.84
N CYS A 36 9.49 -13.75 7.89
CA CYS A 36 8.45 -13.85 6.87
C CYS A 36 8.91 -13.24 5.54
N TRP A 37 8.82 -14.01 4.45
CA TRP A 37 9.16 -13.53 3.11
C TRP A 37 8.46 -14.37 2.03
N THR A 38 8.36 -13.80 0.83
CA THR A 38 7.95 -14.53 -0.37
C THR A 38 8.90 -14.21 -1.52
N TYR A 39 9.39 -15.25 -2.20
CA TYR A 39 10.12 -15.12 -3.45
C TYR A 39 9.19 -15.40 -4.62
N LEU A 40 9.21 -14.54 -5.63
CA LEU A 40 8.58 -14.80 -6.92
C LEU A 40 9.68 -15.01 -7.95
N VAL A 41 9.72 -16.21 -8.55
CA VAL A 41 10.69 -16.59 -9.57
C VAL A 41 9.91 -16.95 -10.83
N ALA A 42 10.15 -16.24 -11.92
CA ALA A 42 9.53 -16.52 -13.21
C ALA A 42 10.55 -17.15 -14.17
N ASP A 43 10.14 -18.19 -14.90
CA ASP A 43 10.92 -18.74 -16.01
C ASP A 43 10.28 -18.37 -17.34
N GLY A 44 10.97 -17.58 -18.16
CA GLY A 44 10.49 -17.19 -19.48
C GLY A 44 10.44 -18.34 -20.50
N LYS A 45 11.16 -19.44 -20.26
CA LYS A 45 11.13 -20.60 -21.17
C LYS A 45 9.88 -21.44 -20.99
N SER A 46 9.57 -21.83 -19.75
CA SER A 46 8.37 -22.60 -19.44
C SER A 46 7.12 -21.71 -19.30
N LYS A 47 7.32 -20.39 -19.10
CA LYS A 47 6.27 -19.40 -18.82
C LYS A 47 5.53 -19.67 -17.51
N ASP A 48 6.23 -20.26 -16.54
CA ASP A 48 5.70 -20.56 -15.22
C ASP A 48 6.27 -19.61 -14.16
N VAL A 49 5.55 -19.55 -13.04
CA VAL A 49 5.97 -18.81 -11.85
C VAL A 49 6.04 -19.75 -10.65
N LEU A 50 7.12 -19.65 -9.89
CA LEU A 50 7.25 -20.17 -8.53
C LEU A 50 7.03 -19.02 -7.54
N ALA A 51 5.98 -19.12 -6.73
CA ALA A 51 5.81 -18.33 -5.52
C ALA A 51 6.24 -19.19 -4.31
N PHE A 52 7.36 -18.81 -3.69
CA PHE A 52 7.93 -19.51 -2.55
C PHE A 52 7.73 -18.69 -1.29
N GLU A 53 6.75 -19.08 -0.49
CA GLU A 53 6.35 -18.42 0.74
C GLU A 53 7.04 -19.07 1.94
N GLN A 54 7.54 -18.26 2.87
CA GLN A 54 8.26 -18.79 4.02
C GLN A 54 8.09 -17.92 5.28
N ASN A 55 8.11 -18.56 6.43
CA ASN A 55 8.44 -17.98 7.72
C ASN A 55 9.50 -18.89 8.41
N PRO A 56 9.98 -18.60 9.63
CA PRO A 56 10.97 -19.45 10.30
C PRO A 56 10.55 -20.92 10.54
N ASP A 57 9.25 -21.23 10.51
CA ASP A 57 8.69 -22.52 10.86
C ASP A 57 8.17 -23.32 9.65
N ARG A 58 7.90 -22.66 8.52
CA ARG A 58 7.25 -23.26 7.35
C ARG A 58 7.74 -22.63 6.04
N MET A 59 7.86 -23.47 5.01
CA MET A 59 8.14 -23.08 3.63
C MET A 59 7.18 -23.79 2.68
N VAL A 60 6.56 -23.03 1.78
CA VAL A 60 5.59 -23.54 0.81
C VAL A 60 5.97 -23.07 -0.58
N ALA A 61 6.01 -24.00 -1.53
CA ALA A 61 6.20 -23.72 -2.94
C ALA A 61 4.85 -23.81 -3.65
N ILE A 62 4.43 -22.71 -4.27
CA ILE A 62 3.19 -22.59 -5.04
C ILE A 62 3.60 -22.35 -6.49
N ARG A 63 3.04 -23.12 -7.41
CA ARG A 63 3.28 -22.97 -8.86
C ARG A 63 2.00 -22.51 -9.54
N SER A 64 2.15 -21.74 -10.61
CA SER A 64 1.04 -21.50 -11.54
C SER A 64 0.47 -22.82 -12.04
N ASN A 65 -0.86 -22.96 -12.06
CA ASN A 65 -1.50 -24.18 -12.55
C ASN A 65 -1.35 -24.32 -14.08
N GLU A 66 -1.46 -25.54 -14.60
CA GLU A 66 -1.60 -25.75 -16.04
C GLU A 66 -2.82 -24.98 -16.57
N GLY A 67 -2.60 -24.08 -17.53
CA GLY A 67 -3.64 -23.21 -18.11
C GLY A 67 -3.82 -21.85 -17.43
N GLU A 68 -3.14 -21.58 -16.30
CA GLU A 68 -3.03 -20.25 -15.72
C GLU A 68 -1.80 -19.53 -16.31
N HIS A 69 -2.04 -18.61 -17.25
CA HIS A 69 -0.96 -17.88 -17.93
C HIS A 69 -0.60 -16.54 -17.27
N THR A 70 -1.17 -16.22 -16.11
CA THR A 70 -0.87 -14.99 -15.37
C THR A 70 -0.83 -15.28 -13.87
N PHE A 71 0.04 -14.58 -13.14
CA PHE A 71 0.19 -14.71 -11.70
C PHE A 71 0.42 -13.33 -11.08
N GLY A 72 -0.47 -12.90 -10.19
CA GLY A 72 -0.36 -11.64 -9.46
C GLY A 72 -0.15 -11.87 -7.97
N TYR A 73 0.76 -11.11 -7.37
CA TYR A 73 1.08 -11.21 -5.94
C TYR A 73 1.16 -9.83 -5.31
N ALA A 74 0.77 -9.73 -4.04
CA ALA A 74 0.98 -8.55 -3.19
C ALA A 74 1.42 -9.05 -1.81
N ASN A 75 1.48 -8.19 -0.79
CA ASN A 75 2.02 -8.55 0.52
C ASN A 75 1.02 -9.33 1.40
N ILE A 76 0.59 -10.51 0.94
CA ILE A 76 -0.25 -11.48 1.68
C ILE A 76 0.24 -12.90 1.39
N TYR A 77 0.21 -13.79 2.38
CA TYR A 77 0.40 -15.22 2.09
C TYR A 77 -0.81 -15.81 1.35
N LEU A 78 -0.52 -16.71 0.39
CA LEU A 78 -1.51 -17.51 -0.32
C LEU A 78 -1.70 -18.87 0.36
N ASP A 79 -0.66 -19.43 0.97
CA ASP A 79 -0.77 -20.61 1.83
C ASP A 79 -1.54 -20.25 3.10
N ARG A 80 -2.59 -21.03 3.37
CA ARG A 80 -3.48 -20.78 4.51
C ARG A 80 -2.77 -20.86 5.85
N GLU A 81 -1.88 -21.83 6.05
CA GLU A 81 -1.21 -22.01 7.34
C GLU A 81 -0.18 -20.91 7.58
N LEU A 82 0.53 -20.44 6.56
CA LEU A 82 1.36 -19.24 6.65
C LEU A 82 0.50 -17.99 6.91
N GLY A 83 -0.62 -17.84 6.20
CA GLY A 83 -1.58 -16.75 6.40
C GLY A 83 -2.12 -16.67 7.84
N ASP A 84 -2.40 -17.82 8.47
CA ASP A 84 -2.82 -17.89 9.88
C ASP A 84 -1.74 -17.40 10.86
N THR A 85 -0.49 -17.23 10.41
CA THR A 85 0.62 -16.64 11.21
C THR A 85 0.80 -15.13 11.01
N GLU A 86 0.07 -14.51 10.08
CA GLU A 86 0.19 -13.08 9.81
C GLU A 86 -0.31 -12.24 10.98
N VAL A 87 0.44 -11.18 11.32
CA VAL A 87 0.10 -10.28 12.43
C VAL A 87 -0.62 -9.05 11.91
N ASP A 88 -1.82 -8.81 12.43
CA ASP A 88 -2.60 -7.60 12.13
C ASP A 88 -1.92 -6.34 12.69
N LEU A 89 -1.15 -5.63 11.87
CA LEU A 89 -0.59 -4.32 12.22
C LEU A 89 -1.72 -3.30 12.48
N TYR A 90 -2.62 -3.14 11.52
CA TYR A 90 -3.86 -2.36 11.58
C TYR A 90 -4.70 -2.62 10.32
N GLY A 91 -6.02 -2.43 10.41
CA GLY A 91 -6.95 -2.94 9.41
C GLY A 91 -6.79 -2.37 8.00
N SER A 92 -6.40 -1.09 7.83
CA SER A 92 -6.18 -0.55 6.48
C SER A 92 -4.97 -1.14 5.77
N TYR A 93 -3.93 -1.53 6.50
CA TYR A 93 -2.77 -2.24 5.94
C TYR A 93 -3.17 -3.56 5.30
N TRP A 94 -3.96 -4.37 6.01
CA TRP A 94 -4.42 -5.66 5.49
C TRP A 94 -5.42 -5.51 4.36
N ARG A 95 -6.43 -4.65 4.51
CA ARG A 95 -7.39 -4.37 3.43
C ARG A 95 -6.67 -3.90 2.17
N HIS A 96 -5.64 -3.07 2.31
CA HIS A 96 -4.83 -2.61 1.20
C HIS A 96 -4.08 -3.75 0.48
N ASN A 97 -3.38 -4.61 1.22
CA ASN A 97 -2.63 -5.71 0.63
C ASN A 97 -3.56 -6.72 -0.09
N HIS A 98 -4.69 -7.07 0.53
CA HIS A 98 -5.70 -7.90 -0.12
C HIS A 98 -6.33 -7.19 -1.34
N GLY A 99 -6.69 -5.92 -1.21
CA GLY A 99 -7.27 -5.12 -2.28
C GLY A 99 -6.36 -5.05 -3.51
N ARG A 100 -5.07 -4.77 -3.31
CA ARG A 100 -4.06 -4.79 -4.36
C ARG A 100 -3.91 -6.15 -5.01
N HIS A 101 -3.84 -7.23 -4.22
CA HIS A 101 -3.73 -8.59 -4.75
C HIS A 101 -4.92 -8.93 -5.66
N VAL A 102 -6.14 -8.65 -5.18
CA VAL A 102 -7.38 -8.89 -5.93
C VAL A 102 -7.41 -8.03 -7.19
N ARG A 103 -7.06 -6.73 -7.10
CA ARG A 103 -7.07 -5.82 -8.24
C ARG A 103 -6.05 -6.20 -9.30
N ALA A 104 -4.82 -6.54 -8.90
CA ALA A 104 -3.77 -6.99 -9.81
C ALA A 104 -4.21 -8.24 -10.59
N ASN A 105 -4.72 -9.26 -9.89
CA ASN A 105 -5.20 -10.48 -10.53
C ASN A 105 -6.48 -10.28 -11.36
N ALA A 106 -7.33 -9.31 -11.02
CA ALA A 106 -8.45 -8.92 -11.88
C ALA A 106 -7.94 -8.31 -13.20
N LEU A 107 -7.02 -7.35 -13.13
CA LEU A 107 -6.44 -6.71 -14.31
C LEU A 107 -5.67 -7.67 -15.22
N LEU A 108 -4.92 -8.62 -14.62
CA LEU A 108 -4.24 -9.68 -15.37
C LEU A 108 -5.23 -10.56 -16.13
N ARG A 109 -6.34 -10.95 -15.51
CA ARG A 109 -7.41 -11.74 -16.17
C ARG A 109 -8.15 -10.96 -17.24
N GLU A 110 -8.49 -9.70 -16.98
CA GLU A 110 -9.17 -8.80 -17.93
C GLU A 110 -8.37 -8.63 -19.23
N ARG A 111 -7.04 -8.74 -19.15
CA ARG A 111 -6.09 -8.50 -20.24
C ARG A 111 -5.41 -9.78 -20.72
N HIS A 112 -5.92 -10.94 -20.31
CA HIS A 112 -5.33 -12.23 -20.61
C HIS A 112 -5.19 -12.43 -22.13
N GLY A 113 -3.97 -12.71 -22.60
CA GLY A 113 -3.65 -12.88 -24.02
C GLY A 113 -3.16 -11.59 -24.72
N ASP A 114 -3.38 -10.42 -24.10
CA ASP A 114 -3.08 -9.10 -24.69
C ASP A 114 -2.03 -8.31 -23.87
N LEU A 115 -1.29 -8.98 -22.98
CA LEU A 115 -0.30 -8.33 -22.11
C LEU A 115 1.05 -8.16 -22.82
N ASP A 116 1.37 -6.93 -23.19
CA ASP A 116 2.71 -6.49 -23.58
C ASP A 116 3.39 -5.68 -22.45
N ALA A 117 4.57 -5.13 -22.72
CA ALA A 117 5.35 -4.40 -21.72
C ALA A 117 4.62 -3.14 -21.20
N ALA A 118 4.05 -2.34 -22.10
CA ALA A 118 3.23 -1.19 -21.73
C ALA A 118 1.98 -1.62 -20.95
N GLY A 119 1.42 -2.77 -21.31
CA GLY A 119 0.31 -3.36 -20.62
C GLY A 119 0.63 -3.74 -19.17
N MET A 120 1.77 -4.39 -18.93
CA MET A 120 2.24 -4.70 -17.57
C MET A 120 2.52 -3.43 -16.78
N ALA A 121 3.15 -2.42 -17.40
CA ALA A 121 3.37 -1.11 -16.79
C ALA A 121 2.06 -0.43 -16.37
N ALA A 122 1.01 -0.56 -17.17
CA ALA A 122 -0.31 -0.02 -16.84
C ALA A 122 -0.95 -0.71 -15.63
N ILE A 123 -0.68 -2.00 -15.40
CA ILE A 123 -1.16 -2.72 -14.20
C ILE A 123 -0.42 -2.23 -12.96
N ILE A 124 0.91 -2.18 -12.99
CA ILE A 124 1.69 -1.73 -11.82
C ILE A 124 1.50 -0.22 -11.53
N GLY A 125 1.11 0.56 -12.53
CA GLY A 125 0.74 1.98 -12.39
C GLY A 125 -0.71 2.23 -11.95
N HIS A 126 -1.53 1.19 -11.77
CA HIS A 126 -2.96 1.34 -11.48
C HIS A 126 -3.23 1.98 -10.12
N THR A 127 -4.09 3.00 -10.09
CA THR A 127 -4.35 3.86 -8.91
C THR A 127 -5.48 3.41 -7.98
N GLY A 128 -6.14 2.30 -8.31
CA GLY A 128 -7.19 1.69 -7.52
C GLY A 128 -8.59 2.25 -7.83
N ASP A 129 -9.51 2.13 -6.87
CA ASP A 129 -10.86 2.68 -6.89
C ASP A 129 -10.79 4.22 -6.91
N ALA A 130 -11.51 4.84 -7.85
CA ALA A 130 -11.55 6.30 -7.96
C ALA A 130 -12.11 7.01 -6.72
N ARG A 131 -12.85 6.29 -5.85
CA ARG A 131 -13.38 6.81 -4.58
C ARG A 131 -12.40 6.71 -3.42
N CYS A 132 -11.29 6.00 -3.60
CA CYS A 132 -10.25 5.85 -2.59
C CYS A 132 -8.91 5.45 -3.21
N ARG A 133 -7.97 6.40 -3.23
CA ARG A 133 -6.62 6.21 -3.78
C ARG A 133 -5.69 5.27 -2.99
N VAL A 134 -6.16 4.70 -1.90
CA VAL A 134 -5.35 3.85 -1.02
C VAL A 134 -5.87 2.41 -0.95
N ARG A 135 -7.19 2.21 -1.08
CA ARG A 135 -7.85 0.93 -0.76
C ARG A 135 -7.28 -0.25 -1.54
N ASP A 136 -7.05 -0.10 -2.83
CA ASP A 136 -6.62 -1.16 -3.74
C ASP A 136 -5.64 -0.63 -4.81
N SER A 137 -5.03 0.53 -4.56
CA SER A 137 -4.05 1.13 -5.46
C SER A 137 -2.80 0.27 -5.55
N ILE A 138 -2.38 -0.09 -6.76
CA ILE A 138 -1.13 -0.82 -6.99
C ILE A 138 0.05 0.17 -6.98
N ALA A 139 -0.14 1.34 -7.59
CA ALA A 139 0.79 2.46 -7.53
C ALA A 139 0.57 3.27 -6.24
N MET A 140 1.37 2.99 -5.23
CA MET A 140 1.33 3.68 -3.94
C MET A 140 2.13 4.99 -3.97
N VAL A 141 1.85 5.88 -3.00
CA VAL A 141 2.45 7.23 -2.92
C VAL A 141 3.98 7.24 -3.04
N LEU A 142 4.65 6.21 -2.53
CA LEU A 142 6.09 6.01 -2.63
C LEU A 142 6.48 4.72 -3.39
N THR A 143 5.86 4.43 -4.54
CA THR A 143 6.40 3.41 -5.45
C THR A 143 7.73 3.89 -6.06
N VAL A 144 8.85 3.64 -5.36
CA VAL A 144 10.19 4.16 -5.71
C VAL A 144 10.86 3.42 -6.86
N GLY A 145 10.37 2.25 -7.26
CA GLY A 145 10.93 1.47 -8.37
C GLY A 145 9.85 0.66 -9.07
N SER A 146 9.84 0.73 -10.40
CA SER A 146 8.90 0.01 -11.26
C SER A 146 9.65 -0.54 -12.45
N VAL A 147 9.59 -1.85 -12.65
CA VAL A 147 10.33 -2.52 -13.73
C VAL A 147 9.44 -3.56 -14.38
N VAL A 148 9.47 -3.61 -15.71
CA VAL A 148 8.85 -4.67 -16.51
C VAL A 148 9.95 -5.46 -17.20
N PHE A 149 10.00 -6.76 -16.98
CA PHE A 149 10.94 -7.67 -17.64
C PHE A 149 10.22 -8.48 -18.72
N ARG A 150 10.88 -8.67 -19.87
CA ARG A 150 10.50 -9.65 -20.89
C ARG A 150 11.65 -10.66 -21.04
N PRO A 151 11.62 -11.78 -20.28
CA PRO A 151 12.76 -12.68 -20.21
C PRO A 151 13.11 -13.39 -21.52
N GLU A 152 12.14 -13.55 -22.43
CA GLU A 152 12.29 -14.26 -23.71
C GLU A 152 13.38 -13.66 -24.59
N ASP A 153 13.47 -12.34 -24.62
CA ASP A 153 14.49 -11.60 -25.37
C ASP A 153 15.48 -10.81 -24.49
N GLY A 154 15.25 -10.77 -23.17
CA GLY A 154 16.14 -10.09 -22.23
C GLY A 154 15.91 -8.59 -22.15
N ALA A 155 14.79 -8.10 -22.70
CA ALA A 155 14.40 -6.71 -22.56
C ALA A 155 13.90 -6.42 -21.14
N ALA A 156 14.19 -5.21 -20.66
CA ALA A 156 13.62 -4.68 -19.44
C ALA A 156 13.27 -3.20 -19.63
N TRP A 157 12.20 -2.74 -19.02
CA TRP A 157 11.83 -1.34 -18.98
C TRP A 157 11.78 -0.86 -17.55
N VAL A 158 12.47 0.24 -17.25
CA VAL A 158 12.53 0.83 -15.90
C VAL A 158 11.81 2.17 -15.92
N GLY A 159 10.83 2.35 -15.04
CA GLY A 159 10.14 3.62 -14.86
C GLY A 159 11.06 4.68 -14.26
N ASP A 160 11.15 5.83 -14.91
CA ASP A 160 11.95 6.97 -14.47
C ASP A 160 11.14 8.00 -13.65
N GLY A 161 11.83 9.05 -13.19
CA GLY A 161 11.20 10.17 -12.50
C GLY A 161 10.99 9.96 -11.00
N GLU A 162 10.16 10.83 -10.41
CA GLU A 162 9.82 10.76 -8.99
C GLU A 162 8.78 9.68 -8.69
N ALA A 163 8.76 9.20 -7.44
CA ALA A 163 7.74 8.25 -7.01
C ALA A 163 6.33 8.84 -7.16
N PRO A 164 5.32 8.06 -7.60
CA PRO A 164 5.43 6.68 -8.07
C PRO A 164 6.06 6.58 -9.47
N THR A 165 7.19 5.89 -9.57
CA THR A 165 7.94 5.67 -10.84
C THR A 165 7.13 4.91 -11.88
N SER A 166 6.10 4.19 -11.46
CA SER A 166 5.13 3.52 -12.35
C SER A 166 4.30 4.51 -13.16
N HIS A 167 4.26 5.78 -12.75
CA HIS A 167 3.66 6.88 -13.49
C HIS A 167 4.71 7.63 -14.31
N GLY A 168 5.97 7.18 -14.34
CA GLY A 168 7.05 7.77 -15.13
C GLY A 168 7.04 7.33 -16.59
N THR A 169 8.14 7.62 -17.29
CA THR A 169 8.43 7.04 -18.60
C THR A 169 9.28 5.80 -18.40
N PHE A 170 8.89 4.71 -19.05
CA PHE A 170 9.57 3.43 -18.97
C PHE A 170 10.67 3.38 -20.03
N LEU A 171 11.91 3.45 -19.56
CA LEU A 171 13.11 3.47 -20.41
C LEU A 171 13.59 2.03 -20.67
N PRO A 172 13.87 1.65 -21.93
CA PRO A 172 14.28 0.29 -22.28
C PRO A 172 15.76 0.00 -22.04
N PHE A 173 16.03 -1.24 -21.64
CA PHE A 173 17.35 -1.83 -21.44
C PHE A 173 17.38 -3.24 -22.04
N ASP A 174 18.53 -3.64 -22.58
CA ASP A 174 18.82 -5.02 -22.96
C ASP A 174 19.79 -5.60 -21.93
N LEU A 175 19.32 -6.61 -21.18
CA LEU A 175 20.10 -7.28 -20.15
C LEU A 175 21.18 -8.20 -20.71
N ARG A 176 21.08 -8.62 -21.98
CA ARG A 176 22.10 -9.43 -22.68
C ARG A 176 23.23 -8.54 -23.18
N ALA A 177 22.90 -7.37 -23.73
CA ALA A 177 23.88 -6.37 -24.13
C ALA A 177 24.43 -5.57 -22.92
N GLY A 178 23.70 -5.56 -21.81
CA GLY A 178 24.12 -4.92 -20.56
C GLY A 178 23.95 -3.40 -20.54
N GLY A 179 22.95 -2.85 -21.23
CA GLY A 179 22.83 -1.40 -21.38
C GLY A 179 21.48 -0.87 -21.87
N TYR A 180 21.40 0.45 -21.99
CA TYR A 180 20.27 1.19 -22.53
C TYR A 180 20.03 0.80 -24.00
N ALA A 181 18.76 0.55 -24.36
CA ALA A 181 18.36 -0.06 -25.63
C ALA A 181 17.19 0.72 -26.27
N PRO A 182 17.43 1.96 -26.77
CA PRO A 182 16.36 2.85 -27.26
C PRO A 182 15.55 2.27 -28.42
N GLU A 183 16.12 1.34 -29.19
CA GLU A 183 15.47 0.63 -30.29
C GLU A 183 14.28 -0.22 -29.86
N LEU A 184 14.20 -0.61 -28.57
CA LEU A 184 13.05 -1.32 -28.01
C LEU A 184 11.85 -0.40 -27.75
N GLY A 185 12.05 0.92 -27.82
CA GLY A 185 11.03 1.94 -27.60
C GLY A 185 10.73 2.19 -26.12
N ALA A 186 10.64 3.47 -25.76
CA ALA A 186 10.12 3.91 -24.47
C ALA A 186 8.60 4.11 -24.55
N PHE A 187 7.92 4.01 -23.41
CA PHE A 187 6.49 4.30 -23.30
C PHE A 187 6.18 4.94 -21.94
N ASP A 188 5.07 5.66 -21.85
CA ASP A 188 4.62 6.22 -20.58
C ASP A 188 3.90 5.18 -19.73
N GLY A 189 4.14 5.20 -18.43
CA GLY A 189 3.38 4.42 -17.45
C GLY A 189 1.92 4.90 -17.33
N ALA A 190 1.12 4.18 -16.55
CA ALA A 190 -0.25 4.61 -16.28
C ALA A 190 -0.25 5.89 -15.45
N ARG A 191 -0.73 7.00 -16.04
CA ARG A 191 -0.85 8.30 -15.35
C ARG A 191 -2.30 8.72 -15.26
N GLU A 192 -2.66 9.36 -14.15
CA GLU A 192 -3.90 10.12 -14.04
C GLU A 192 -3.92 11.20 -15.13
N ARG A 193 -5.08 11.40 -15.78
CA ARG A 193 -5.21 12.35 -16.90
C ARG A 193 -5.86 13.65 -16.49
N ASP A 194 -6.60 13.68 -15.39
CA ASP A 194 -7.12 14.92 -14.83
C ASP A 194 -5.98 15.74 -14.19
N PRO A 195 -5.68 16.95 -14.70
CA PRO A 195 -4.66 17.81 -14.11
C PRO A 195 -4.91 18.18 -12.65
N ALA A 196 -6.19 18.30 -12.23
CA ALA A 196 -6.52 18.61 -10.85
C ALA A 196 -6.23 17.41 -9.93
N ALA A 197 -6.64 16.20 -10.32
CA ALA A 197 -6.31 14.97 -9.61
C ALA A 197 -4.80 14.70 -9.54
N LEU A 198 -4.05 14.93 -10.63
CA LEU A 198 -2.58 14.84 -10.65
C LEU A 198 -1.95 15.78 -9.63
N ARG A 199 -2.33 17.07 -9.66
CA ARG A 199 -1.78 18.07 -8.73
C ARG A 199 -2.17 17.76 -7.29
N ALA A 200 -3.40 17.30 -7.03
CA ALA A 200 -3.84 16.92 -5.69
C ALA A 200 -3.04 15.74 -5.16
N PHE A 201 -2.79 14.72 -5.98
CA PHE A 201 -1.96 13.59 -5.62
C PHE A 201 -0.51 13.99 -5.37
N GLU A 202 0.05 14.89 -6.16
CA GLU A 202 1.38 15.44 -5.92
C GLU A 202 1.46 16.18 -4.57
N GLN A 203 0.44 16.96 -4.22
CA GLN A 203 0.36 17.59 -2.90
C GLN A 203 0.23 16.55 -1.77
N PHE A 204 -0.52 15.46 -1.98
CA PHE A 204 -0.58 14.35 -1.03
C PHE A 204 0.78 13.67 -0.84
N ARG A 205 1.53 13.45 -1.92
CA ARG A 205 2.90 12.91 -1.88
C ARG A 205 3.87 13.85 -1.16
N LEU A 206 3.82 15.15 -1.45
CA LEU A 206 4.63 16.15 -0.74
C LEU A 206 4.29 16.18 0.76
N ALA A 207 3.02 15.98 1.13
CA ALA A 207 2.62 15.84 2.51
C ALA A 207 3.19 14.56 3.16
N TYR A 208 3.19 13.44 2.43
CA TYR A 208 3.85 12.21 2.86
C TYR A 208 5.33 12.45 3.19
N VAL A 209 6.09 13.02 2.26
CA VAL A 209 7.54 13.26 2.42
C VAL A 209 7.78 14.23 3.59
N ALA A 210 7.04 15.34 3.63
CA ALA A 210 7.19 16.33 4.69
C ALA A 210 6.91 15.73 6.09
N TYR A 211 5.89 14.89 6.23
CA TYR A 211 5.55 14.29 7.52
C TYR A 211 6.47 13.13 7.90
N THR A 212 6.70 12.20 6.98
CA THR A 212 7.36 10.91 7.27
C THR A 212 8.87 11.02 7.24
N ASP A 213 9.42 11.73 6.25
CA ASP A 213 10.86 11.80 6.01
C ASP A 213 11.47 13.02 6.70
N ASP A 214 10.81 14.19 6.59
CA ASP A 214 11.34 15.46 7.11
C ASP A 214 10.88 15.77 8.55
N GLY A 215 9.79 15.14 9.03
CA GLY A 215 9.16 15.46 10.31
C GLY A 215 8.52 16.87 10.38
N ASP A 216 8.32 17.52 9.23
CA ASP A 216 7.73 18.85 9.09
C ASP A 216 6.20 18.77 8.97
N LEU A 217 5.55 18.75 10.14
CA LEU A 217 4.10 18.71 10.25
C LEU A 217 3.41 19.95 9.64
N THR A 218 4.07 21.12 9.65
CA THR A 218 3.48 22.36 9.13
C THR A 218 3.39 22.29 7.61
N ARG A 219 4.48 21.91 6.95
CA ARG A 219 4.52 21.71 5.50
C ARG A 219 3.60 20.58 5.07
N ALA A 220 3.53 19.49 5.83
CA ALA A 220 2.63 18.39 5.54
C ALA A 220 1.15 18.82 5.53
N ARG A 221 0.71 19.58 6.55
CA ARG A 221 -0.66 20.13 6.60
C ARG A 221 -0.94 21.12 5.47
N ALA A 222 0.02 21.96 5.11
CA ALA A 222 -0.14 22.92 4.02
C ALA A 222 -0.37 22.21 2.67
N ALA A 223 0.44 21.18 2.39
CA ALA A 223 0.29 20.37 1.19
C ALA A 223 -1.05 19.59 1.19
N LEU A 224 -1.44 18.96 2.30
CA LEU A 224 -2.76 18.31 2.40
C LEU A 224 -3.94 19.27 2.26
N SER A 225 -3.81 20.52 2.72
CA SER A 225 -4.84 21.54 2.54
C SER A 225 -5.04 21.85 1.07
N LEU A 226 -3.96 22.03 0.30
CA LEU A 226 -4.02 22.18 -1.15
C LEU A 226 -4.59 20.93 -1.84
N ALA A 227 -4.25 19.73 -1.38
CA ALA A 227 -4.83 18.49 -1.90
C ALA A 227 -6.36 18.45 -1.71
N CYS A 228 -6.85 18.87 -0.54
CA CYS A 228 -8.28 19.00 -0.25
C CYS A 228 -8.96 20.06 -1.14
N GLU A 229 -8.31 21.19 -1.42
CA GLU A 229 -8.86 22.24 -2.29
C GLU A 229 -8.99 21.75 -3.74
N LEU A 230 -8.00 21.02 -4.23
CA LEU A 230 -7.95 20.49 -5.60
C LEU A 230 -8.92 19.31 -5.79
N GLN A 231 -9.13 18.49 -4.76
CA GLN A 231 -10.02 17.32 -4.77
C GLN A 231 -10.93 17.34 -3.53
N PRO A 232 -11.92 18.23 -3.46
CA PRO A 232 -12.74 18.43 -2.26
C PRO A 232 -13.63 17.25 -1.91
N ARG A 233 -13.80 16.29 -2.83
CA ARG A 233 -14.60 15.07 -2.64
C ARG A 233 -13.77 13.84 -2.25
N GLU A 234 -12.45 13.96 -2.13
CA GLU A 234 -11.59 12.88 -1.66
C GLU A 234 -11.59 12.84 -0.12
N ALA A 235 -12.35 11.90 0.44
CA ALA A 235 -12.53 11.79 1.89
C ALA A 235 -11.21 11.51 2.62
N LEU A 236 -10.27 10.81 1.99
CA LEU A 236 -8.98 10.50 2.63
C LEU A 236 -8.10 11.73 2.79
N TYR A 237 -8.15 12.72 1.90
CA TYR A 237 -7.37 13.95 2.09
C TYR A 237 -7.85 14.73 3.31
N HIS A 238 -9.17 14.81 3.51
CA HIS A 238 -9.75 15.42 4.70
C HIS A 238 -9.43 14.62 5.97
N ALA A 239 -9.49 13.29 5.90
CA ALA A 239 -9.14 12.44 7.05
C ALA A 239 -7.66 12.59 7.43
N ALA A 240 -6.74 12.56 6.46
CA ALA A 240 -5.32 12.78 6.68
C ALA A 240 -5.04 14.15 7.31
N LEU A 241 -5.63 15.21 6.76
CA LEU A 241 -5.48 16.56 7.31
C LEU A 241 -6.02 16.63 8.74
N GLY A 242 -7.17 16.02 9.01
CA GLY A 242 -7.74 15.98 10.34
C GLY A 242 -6.88 15.24 11.38
N LEU A 243 -6.27 14.11 11.00
CA LEU A 243 -5.32 13.37 11.83
C LEU A 243 -4.06 14.20 12.13
N LEU A 244 -3.49 14.84 11.11
CA LEU A 244 -2.30 15.67 11.29
C LEU A 244 -2.58 16.94 12.11
N SER A 245 -3.74 17.58 11.92
CA SER A 245 -4.18 18.70 12.76
C SER A 245 -4.34 18.29 14.23
N LEU A 246 -4.81 17.07 14.50
CA LEU A 246 -4.91 16.55 15.87
C LEU A 246 -3.52 16.33 16.49
N ASN A 247 -2.56 15.81 15.70
CA ASN A 247 -1.16 15.68 16.11
C ASN A 247 -0.51 17.03 16.43
N ASP A 248 -0.82 18.06 15.64
CA ASP A 248 -0.34 19.43 15.80
C ASP A 248 -0.98 20.13 17.02
N GLY A 249 -2.12 19.62 17.49
CA GLY A 249 -2.90 20.18 18.59
C GLY A 249 -3.99 21.16 18.15
N ASP A 250 -4.10 21.43 16.85
CA ASP A 250 -5.19 22.17 16.23
C ASP A 250 -6.47 21.33 16.17
N THR A 251 -7.06 21.18 17.35
CA THR A 251 -8.16 20.23 17.58
C THR A 251 -9.46 20.71 16.92
N HIS A 252 -9.62 22.02 16.72
CA HIS A 252 -10.75 22.57 15.98
C HIS A 252 -10.69 22.19 14.50
N ALA A 253 -9.53 22.37 13.85
CA ALA A 253 -9.34 21.94 12.47
C ALA A 253 -9.51 20.42 12.33
N ALA A 254 -8.98 19.64 13.28
CA ALA A 254 -9.14 18.18 13.31
C ALA A 254 -10.61 17.76 13.31
N HIS A 255 -11.42 18.33 14.22
CA HIS A 255 -12.85 18.05 14.30
C HIS A 255 -13.58 18.41 13.00
N GLN A 256 -13.27 19.56 12.41
CA GLN A 256 -13.89 19.99 11.15
C GLN A 256 -13.55 19.03 10.01
N LYS A 257 -12.26 18.74 9.80
CA LYS A 257 -11.80 17.92 8.68
C LYS A 257 -12.21 16.46 8.77
N LEU A 258 -12.21 15.88 9.97
CA LEU A 258 -12.79 14.56 10.19
C LEU A 258 -14.32 14.57 9.98
N GLY A 259 -14.99 15.68 10.30
CA GLY A 259 -16.41 15.87 9.97
C GLY A 259 -16.69 15.89 8.47
N GLU A 260 -15.87 16.60 7.69
CA GLU A 260 -15.92 16.64 6.22
C GLU A 260 -15.68 15.23 5.63
N ALA A 261 -14.67 14.50 6.11
CA ALA A 261 -14.40 13.13 5.70
C ALA A 261 -15.58 12.17 5.97
N ILE A 262 -16.18 12.25 7.16
CA ILE A 262 -17.37 11.44 7.52
C ILE A 262 -18.56 11.78 6.62
N ALA A 263 -18.75 13.06 6.29
CA ALA A 263 -19.86 13.49 5.44
C ALA A 263 -19.73 13.01 3.98
N LEU A 264 -18.49 12.92 3.48
CA LEU A 264 -18.20 12.35 2.15
C LEU A 264 -18.34 10.81 2.15
N GLY A 265 -18.04 10.16 3.28
CA GLY A 265 -18.09 8.71 3.42
C GLY A 265 -16.87 8.00 2.81
N HIS A 266 -16.90 6.67 2.83
CA HIS A 266 -15.84 5.83 2.26
C HIS A 266 -16.40 4.45 1.86
N PRO A 267 -15.89 3.78 0.80
CA PRO A 267 -16.34 2.44 0.41
C PRO A 267 -16.22 1.37 1.50
N ASP A 268 -15.19 1.46 2.33
CA ASP A 268 -14.99 0.61 3.52
C ASP A 268 -15.60 1.26 4.77
N GLU A 269 -16.54 0.58 5.40
CA GLU A 269 -17.23 1.04 6.62
C GLU A 269 -16.25 1.15 7.82
N GLU A 270 -15.22 0.30 7.84
CA GLU A 270 -14.14 0.30 8.83
C GLU A 270 -13.39 1.65 8.86
N ARG A 271 -13.20 2.27 7.68
CA ARG A 271 -12.59 3.61 7.61
C ARG A 271 -13.52 4.69 8.15
N VAL A 272 -14.81 4.60 7.85
CA VAL A 272 -15.80 5.54 8.42
C VAL A 272 -15.83 5.40 9.95
N ALA A 273 -15.72 4.17 10.47
CA ALA A 273 -15.61 3.92 11.90
C ALA A 273 -14.32 4.53 12.50
N ALA A 274 -13.18 4.41 11.84
CA ALA A 274 -11.94 5.05 12.26
C ALA A 274 -12.07 6.59 12.26
N MET A 275 -12.69 7.19 11.24
CA MET A 275 -12.93 8.64 11.21
C MET A 275 -13.82 9.10 12.38
N HIS A 276 -14.87 8.35 12.71
CA HIS A 276 -15.69 8.62 13.90
C HIS A 276 -14.88 8.52 15.20
N LEU A 277 -14.02 7.51 15.36
CA LEU A 277 -13.14 7.39 16.51
C LEU A 277 -12.29 8.66 16.69
N TRP A 278 -11.61 9.08 15.62
CA TRP A 278 -10.71 10.24 15.68
C TRP A 278 -11.46 11.55 15.87
N ARG A 279 -12.65 11.72 15.28
CA ARG A 279 -13.49 12.90 15.55
C ARG A 279 -13.98 12.92 16.99
N GLY A 280 -14.36 11.77 17.53
CA GLY A 280 -14.71 11.62 18.95
C GLY A 280 -13.57 12.02 19.88
N ARG A 281 -12.33 11.65 19.53
CA ARG A 281 -11.14 12.05 20.29
C ARG A 281 -10.86 13.55 20.21
N ALA A 282 -11.02 14.15 19.03
CA ALA A 282 -10.95 15.60 18.89
C ALA A 282 -12.01 16.29 19.76
N LEU A 283 -13.25 15.77 19.78
CA LEU A 283 -14.33 16.29 20.62
C LEU A 283 -14.04 16.17 22.12
N ASP A 284 -13.47 15.07 22.60
CA ASP A 284 -13.03 14.93 24.00
C ASP A 284 -11.98 15.98 24.36
N VAL A 285 -10.99 16.21 23.47
CA VAL A 285 -9.95 17.23 23.68
C VAL A 285 -10.54 18.65 23.71
N LEU A 286 -11.60 18.91 22.95
CA LEU A 286 -12.38 20.15 23.00
C LEU A 286 -13.33 20.24 24.22
N GLY A 287 -13.36 19.24 25.11
CA GLY A 287 -14.28 19.19 26.25
C GLY A 287 -15.74 18.88 25.88
N ARG A 288 -16.02 18.53 24.61
CA ARG A 288 -17.36 18.22 24.10
C ARG A 288 -17.72 16.75 24.31
N ARG A 289 -17.68 16.31 25.58
CA ARG A 289 -17.79 14.90 25.96
C ARG A 289 -19.06 14.22 25.44
N HIS A 290 -20.21 14.90 25.50
CA HIS A 290 -21.47 14.33 25.03
C HIS A 290 -21.39 13.96 23.55
N ASP A 291 -20.88 14.86 22.70
CA ASP A 291 -20.69 14.61 21.28
C ASP A 291 -19.65 13.51 21.01
N ALA A 292 -18.55 13.49 21.77
CA ALA A 292 -17.53 12.44 21.67
C ALA A 292 -18.12 11.05 21.93
N THR A 293 -18.95 10.90 22.98
CA THR A 293 -19.59 9.60 23.27
C THR A 293 -20.57 9.16 22.18
N ARG A 294 -21.21 10.10 21.46
CA ARG A 294 -22.04 9.77 20.30
C ARG A 294 -21.18 9.18 19.19
N ASP A 295 -20.01 9.76 18.92
CA ASP A 295 -19.07 9.23 17.94
C ASP A 295 -18.54 7.86 18.31
N TYR A 296 -18.13 7.63 19.57
CA TYR A 296 -17.67 6.30 19.99
C TYR A 296 -18.78 5.25 19.91
N ARG A 297 -20.04 5.60 20.27
CA ARG A 297 -21.18 4.69 20.04
C ARG A 297 -21.40 4.43 18.56
N ARG A 298 -21.18 5.42 17.70
CA ARG A 298 -21.27 5.25 16.25
C ARG A 298 -20.23 4.24 15.75
N VAL A 299 -18.98 4.32 16.22
CA VAL A 299 -17.94 3.30 15.95
C VAL A 299 -18.45 1.90 16.27
N LEU A 300 -19.06 1.70 17.44
CA LEU A 300 -19.54 0.38 17.87
C LEU A 300 -20.75 -0.15 17.08
N SER A 301 -21.46 0.73 16.36
CA SER A 301 -22.59 0.38 15.48
C SER A 301 -22.18 0.09 14.04
N LEU A 302 -20.93 0.38 13.68
CA LEU A 302 -20.35 0.13 12.36
C LEU A 302 -19.48 -1.13 12.40
N LYS A 303 -19.18 -1.70 11.23
CA LYS A 303 -18.07 -2.66 11.10
C LYS A 303 -16.77 -1.91 11.34
N ALA A 304 -16.18 -2.09 12.52
CA ALA A 304 -14.94 -1.43 12.93
C ALA A 304 -13.83 -2.46 13.11
N ASP A 305 -12.61 -2.10 12.73
CA ASP A 305 -11.43 -2.93 12.99
C ASP A 305 -11.27 -3.20 14.49
N PRO A 306 -10.81 -4.39 14.91
CA PRO A 306 -10.73 -4.75 16.33
C PRO A 306 -9.97 -3.71 17.19
N PRO A 307 -8.82 -3.14 16.76
CA PRO A 307 -8.15 -2.07 17.49
C PRO A 307 -9.00 -0.79 17.63
N VAL A 308 -9.68 -0.39 16.56
CA VAL A 308 -10.57 0.80 16.52
C VAL A 308 -11.78 0.60 17.45
N ARG A 309 -12.37 -0.60 17.44
CA ARG A 309 -13.47 -0.98 18.34
C ARG A 309 -13.03 -0.97 19.80
N ALA A 310 -11.88 -1.57 20.10
CA ALA A 310 -11.31 -1.58 21.44
C ALA A 310 -11.00 -0.16 21.93
N ALA A 311 -10.47 0.69 21.06
CA ALA A 311 -10.25 2.10 21.34
C ALA A 311 -11.54 2.84 21.69
N ALA A 312 -12.61 2.67 20.91
CA ALA A 312 -13.90 3.29 21.19
C ALA A 312 -14.50 2.83 22.54
N LEU A 313 -14.38 1.53 22.88
CA LEU A 313 -14.82 1.02 24.19
C LEU A 313 -14.04 1.66 25.35
N ARG A 314 -12.72 1.79 25.23
CA ARG A 314 -11.91 2.49 26.23
C ARG A 314 -12.33 3.96 26.35
N ASP A 315 -12.44 4.65 25.22
CA ASP A 315 -12.68 6.09 25.21
C ASP A 315 -14.15 6.45 25.57
N LEU A 316 -15.09 5.49 25.52
CA LEU A 316 -16.43 5.60 26.11
C LEU A 316 -16.41 5.68 27.65
N THR A 317 -15.49 4.96 28.28
CA THR A 317 -15.36 4.96 29.75
C THR A 317 -14.54 6.14 30.26
N LYS A 318 -13.52 6.55 29.50
CA LYS A 318 -12.60 7.62 29.88
C LYS A 318 -12.37 8.59 28.72
N PRO A 319 -12.48 9.92 28.94
CA PRO A 319 -12.18 10.90 27.90
C PRO A 319 -10.76 10.75 27.35
N TYR A 320 -10.62 10.89 26.03
CA TYR A 320 -9.32 10.94 25.37
C TYR A 320 -8.55 12.20 25.79
N ALA A 321 -7.25 12.06 26.07
CA ALA A 321 -6.43 13.13 26.60
C ALA A 321 -5.59 13.81 25.52
N ALA A 322 -5.51 15.14 25.53
CA ALA A 322 -4.74 15.93 24.57
C ALA A 322 -3.26 15.48 24.44
N LYS A 323 -2.63 15.08 25.55
CA LYS A 323 -1.24 14.58 25.53
C LYS A 323 -1.05 13.28 24.73
N ARG A 324 -2.13 12.49 24.54
CA ARG A 324 -2.11 11.28 23.72
C ARG A 324 -2.25 11.62 22.23
N ALA A 325 -3.01 12.67 21.91
CA ALA A 325 -3.20 13.16 20.53
C ALA A 325 -1.86 13.45 19.85
N LYS A 326 -0.94 14.15 20.53
CA LYS A 326 0.37 14.54 19.97
C LYS A 326 1.37 13.39 19.73
N LYS A 327 1.05 12.18 20.16
CA LYS A 327 1.95 11.01 20.10
C LYS A 327 1.47 9.96 19.12
N VAL A 328 0.44 10.27 18.34
CA VAL A 328 -0.14 9.32 17.43
C VAL A 328 0.74 9.21 16.19
N HIS A 329 1.13 7.99 15.86
CA HIS A 329 1.85 7.71 14.63
C HIS A 329 0.84 7.49 13.51
N VAL A 330 0.71 8.48 12.63
CA VAL A 330 -0.12 8.40 11.43
C VAL A 330 0.71 7.75 10.34
N ASP A 331 0.27 6.61 9.82
CA ASP A 331 0.79 6.14 8.54
C ASP A 331 0.09 6.90 7.43
N LEU A 332 0.80 7.87 6.86
CA LEU A 332 0.24 8.73 5.82
C LEU A 332 0.13 8.02 4.47
N ALA A 333 0.88 6.93 4.21
CA ALA A 333 0.70 6.14 2.98
C ALA A 333 -0.66 5.45 2.96
N LEU A 334 -1.14 4.99 4.12
CA LEU A 334 -2.43 4.33 4.24
C LEU A 334 -3.55 5.22 4.80
N VAL A 335 -3.23 6.46 5.19
CA VAL A 335 -4.14 7.42 5.84
C VAL A 335 -4.85 6.76 7.03
N ASP A 336 -4.05 6.23 7.94
CA ASP A 336 -4.53 5.55 9.13
C ASP A 336 -3.54 5.72 10.29
N VAL A 337 -3.91 5.22 11.47
CA VAL A 337 -3.07 5.30 12.66
C VAL A 337 -2.62 3.90 13.07
N VAL A 338 -1.31 3.77 13.27
CA VAL A 338 -0.72 2.57 13.84
C VAL A 338 -1.12 2.48 15.32
N SER A 339 -1.82 1.41 15.71
CA SER A 339 -2.30 1.16 17.08
C SER A 339 -3.22 2.26 17.65
N PRO A 340 -4.48 2.36 17.18
CA PRO A 340 -5.43 3.39 17.61
C PRO A 340 -5.89 3.29 19.08
#